data_AF-A0A961LFV1-F1
#
_entry.id   AF-A0A961LFV1-F1
#
_cell.length_a   1.000
_cell.length_b   1.000
_cell.length_c   1.000
_cell.angle_alpha   90.00
_cell.angle_beta   90.00
_cell.angle_gamma   90.00
#
_symmetry.space_group_name_H-M   'P 1'
#
loop_
_entity.id
_entity.type
_entity.pdbx_description
1 polymer ?
#
loop_
_entity_poly.entity_id
_entity_poly.type
_entity_poly.pdbx_seq_one_letter_code
_entity_poly.pdbx_strand_id
1 'polypeptide(L)' 'LSQPFDVAAVFTGSAGVQVKLEDTIKGFKGLCNGDYDHLPEPAFYMVGTIDEAIAKAQRLAAEAA' A
#
# COMPACT_ATOMS: atom_id res chain seq x y z
N LEU A 1 6.53 -0.05 -5.70
CA LEU A 1 6.70 -0.13 -4.24
C LEU A 1 7.14 1.23 -3.74
N SER A 2 6.17 2.09 -3.49
CA SER A 2 6.41 3.41 -2.90
C SER A 2 5.82 3.43 -1.50
N GLN A 3 6.63 3.84 -0.54
CA GLN A 3 6.25 4.00 0.86
C GLN A 3 6.41 5.48 1.22
N PRO A 4 5.48 6.06 1.99
CA PRO A 4 5.66 7.40 2.52
C PRO A 4 6.76 7.38 3.60
N PHE A 5 7.78 8.23 3.43
CA PHE A 5 8.85 8.40 4.41
C PHE A 5 8.56 9.55 5.36
N ASP A 6 8.92 9.39 6.63
CA ASP A 6 8.76 10.43 7.67
C ASP A 6 9.42 11.76 7.25
N VAL A 7 10.63 11.67 6.68
CA VAL A 7 11.39 12.84 6.21
C VAL A 7 10.76 13.50 4.96
N ALA A 8 9.98 12.74 4.20
CA ALA A 8 9.34 13.22 2.98
C ALA A 8 7.94 13.79 3.24
N ALA A 9 7.40 13.65 4.45
CA ALA A 9 6.04 14.10 4.80
C ALA A 9 5.81 15.59 4.49
N VAL A 10 6.84 16.43 4.64
CA VAL A 10 6.79 17.87 4.29
C VAL A 10 6.60 18.13 2.79
N PHE A 11 6.97 17.18 1.93
CA PHE A 11 6.84 17.28 0.47
C PHE A 11 5.64 16.52 -0.07
N THR A 12 5.31 15.36 0.52
CA THR A 12 4.24 14.47 0.05
C THR A 12 2.89 14.73 0.73
N GLY A 13 2.88 15.46 1.84
CA GLY A 13 1.68 15.68 2.67
C GLY A 13 1.15 14.41 3.35
N SER A 14 1.85 13.28 3.21
CA SER A 14 1.46 11.98 3.75
C SER A 14 2.36 11.61 4.93
N ALA A 15 1.76 11.15 6.03
CA ALA A 15 2.51 10.66 7.18
C ALA A 15 3.39 9.48 6.77
N GLY A 16 4.63 9.45 7.28
CA GLY A 16 5.51 8.32 7.06
C GLY A 16 4.96 7.07 7.73
N VAL A 17 5.21 5.92 7.11
CA VAL A 17 4.81 4.61 7.64
C VAL A 17 6.07 3.79 7.82
N GLN A 18 6.23 3.12 8.96
CA GLN A 18 7.29 2.13 9.15
C GLN A 18 6.71 0.73 9.05
N VAL A 19 7.26 -0.05 8.14
CA VAL A 19 6.79 -1.41 7.85
C VAL A 19 7.77 -2.40 8.47
N LYS A 20 7.26 -3.36 9.23
CA LYS A 20 8.09 -4.43 9.78
C LYS A 20 8.53 -5.39 8.68
N LEU A 21 9.70 -6.00 8.85
CA LEU A 21 10.24 -6.96 7.88
C LEU A 21 9.29 -8.14 7.62
N GLU A 22 8.63 -8.65 8.67
CA GLU A 22 7.66 -9.75 8.55
C GLU A 22 6.47 -9.40 7.64
N ASP A 23 5.95 -8.18 7.76
CA ASP A 23 4.83 -7.70 6.98
C ASP A 23 5.23 -7.44 5.52
N THR A 24 6.44 -6.91 5.30
CA THR A 24 7.01 -6.76 3.96
C THR A 24 7.11 -8.11 3.26
N ILE A 25 7.70 -9.11 3.92
CA ILE A 25 7.86 -10.45 3.31
C ILE A 25 6.49 -11.07 3.00
N LYS A 26 5.54 -10.97 3.93
CA LYS A 26 4.17 -11.48 3.74
C LYS A 26 3.48 -10.82 2.56
N GLY A 27 3.53 -9.49 2.47
CA GLY A 27 2.89 -8.71 1.42
C GLY A 27 3.45 -9.05 0.04
N PHE A 28 4.78 -9.04 -0.11
CA PHE A 28 5.44 -9.39 -1.37
C PHE A 28 5.21 -10.84 -1.77
N LYS A 29 5.22 -11.78 -0.82
CA LYS A 29 4.96 -13.19 -1.12
C LYS A 29 3.56 -13.38 -1.69
N GLY A 30 2.54 -12.75 -1.10
CA GLY A 30 1.19 -12.81 -1.64
C GLY A 30 1.07 -12.12 -3.01
N LEU A 31 1.80 -11.02 -3.22
CA LEU A 31 1.87 -10.35 -4.53
C LEU A 31 2.44 -11.27 -5.62
N CYS A 32 3.53 -11.98 -5.32
CA CYS A 32 4.14 -12.94 -6.24
C CYS A 32 3.28 -14.19 -6.47
N ASN A 33 2.42 -14.56 -5.51
CA ASN A 33 1.49 -15.67 -5.63
C ASN A 33 0.22 -15.31 -6.42
N GLY A 34 0.00 -14.02 -6.72
CA GLY A 34 -1.22 -13.52 -7.38
C GLY A 34 -2.41 -13.32 -6.44
N ASP A 35 -2.21 -13.38 -5.12
CA ASP A 35 -3.29 -13.26 -4.13
C ASP A 35 -4.00 -11.89 -4.19
N TYR A 36 -3.32 -10.87 -4.73
CA TYR A 36 -3.77 -9.48 -4.77
C TYR A 36 -3.99 -8.94 -6.20
N ASP A 37 -4.02 -9.80 -7.22
CA ASP A 37 -4.16 -9.39 -8.63
C ASP A 37 -5.50 -8.71 -8.94
N HIS A 38 -6.48 -8.89 -8.07
CA HIS A 38 -7.79 -8.23 -8.16
C HIS A 38 -7.77 -6.76 -7.69
N LEU A 39 -6.69 -6.31 -7.04
CA LEU A 39 -6.56 -4.94 -6.57
C LEU A 39 -6.06 -4.02 -7.70
N PRO A 40 -6.61 -2.81 -7.85
CA PRO A 40 -6.17 -1.89 -8.89
C PRO A 40 -4.78 -1.31 -8.57
N GLU A 41 -3.94 -1.09 -9.59
CA GLU A 41 -2.56 -0.59 -9.42
C GLU A 41 -2.43 0.66 -8.52
N PRO A 42 -3.33 1.67 -8.57
CA PRO A 42 -3.26 2.85 -7.70
C PRO A 42 -3.36 2.54 -6.20
N ALA A 43 -3.90 1.38 -5.83
CA ALA A 43 -3.98 0.92 -4.44
C ALA A 43 -2.59 0.66 -3.83
N PHE A 44 -1.59 0.34 -4.65
CA PHE A 44 -0.22 0.06 -4.20
C PHE A 44 0.69 1.30 -4.16
N TYR A 45 0.15 2.48 -4.50
CA TYR A 45 0.92 3.72 -4.50
C TYR A 45 0.92 4.39 -3.12
N MET A 46 2.12 4.67 -2.58
CA MET A 46 2.32 5.39 -1.32
C MET A 46 1.60 4.73 -0.14
N VAL A 47 1.78 3.42 -0.01
CA VAL A 47 1.25 2.61 1.09
C VAL A 47 2.41 1.86 1.75
N GLY A 48 2.30 1.61 3.06
CA GLY A 48 3.28 0.84 3.81
C GLY A 48 3.04 -0.66 3.70
N THR A 49 1.94 -1.14 4.27
CA THR A 49 1.62 -2.57 4.33
C THR A 49 0.65 -2.99 3.22
N ILE A 50 0.51 -4.30 3.02
CA ILE A 50 -0.48 -4.84 2.08
C ILE A 50 -1.92 -4.60 2.55
N ASP A 51 -2.15 -4.54 3.86
CA ASP A 51 -3.46 -4.25 4.43
C ASP A 51 -3.89 -2.80 4.13
N GLU A 52 -2.95 -1.86 4.14
CA GLU A 52 -3.19 -0.48 3.68
C GLU A 52 -3.51 -0.42 2.19
N ALA A 53 -2.86 -1.25 1.36
CA ALA A 53 -3.19 -1.35 -0.06
C ALA A 53 -4.63 -1.86 -0.27
N ILE A 54 -5.05 -2.89 0.48
CA ILE A 54 -6.42 -3.42 0.43
C ILE A 54 -7.43 -2.36 0.87
N ALA A 55 -7.17 -1.66 1.98
CA ALA A 55 -8.04 -0.59 2.45
C ALA A 55 -8.15 0.56 1.44
N LYS A 56 -7.04 0.93 0.79
CA LYS A 56 -7.02 1.94 -0.26
C LYS A 56 -7.79 1.49 -1.51
N ALA A 57 -7.66 0.23 -1.91
CA ALA A 57 -8.45 -0.34 -3.00
C ALA A 57 -9.95 -0.27 -2.73
N GLN A 58 -10.38 -0.57 -1.50
CA GLN A 58 -11.78 -0.47 -1.09
C GLN A 58 -12.29 0.98 -1.20
N ARG A 59 -11.50 1.96 -0.78
CA ARG A 59 -11.85 3.38 -0.92
C ARG A 59 -11.98 3.79 -2.38
N LEU A 60 -11.03 3.41 -3.23
CA LEU A 60 -11.08 3.69 -4.66
C LEU A 60 -12.29 3.04 -5.34
N ALA A 61 -12.65 1.82 -4.94
CA ALA A 61 -13.84 1.15 -5.43
C ALA A 61 -15.13 1.87 -5.00
N ALA A 62 -15.18 2.40 -3.78
CA ALA A 62 -16.31 3.18 -3.28
C ALA A 62 -16.41 4.57 -3.95
N GLU A 63 -15.29 5.20 -4.28
CA GLU A 63 -15.25 6.50 -4.99
C GLU A 63 -15.60 6.37 -6.49
N ALA A 64 -15.44 5.18 -7.07
CA ALA A 64 -15.80 4.88 -8.45
C ALA A 64 -17.26 4.43 -8.65
N ALA A 65 -18.00 4.23 -7.56
CA ALA A 65 -19.41 3.81 -7.55
C ALA A 65 -20.36 5.02 -7.41
#